data_AF-A0A3S0ZU21-F1
#
_entry.id   AF-A0A3S0ZU21-F1
#
_cell.length_a   1.000
_cell.length_b   1.000
_cell.length_c   1.000
_cell.angle_alpha   90.00
_cell.angle_beta   90.00
_cell.angle_gamma   90.00
#
_symmetry.space_group_name_H-M   'P 1'
#
loop_
_entity.id
_entity.type
_entity.pdbx_description
1 polymer ?
#
loop_
_entity_poly.entity_id
_entity_poly.type
_entity_poly.pdbx_seq_one_letter_code
_entity_poly.pdbx_strand_id
1 'polypeptide(L)'
;MKPMQSLPSYKVWGLQFMLIPKLLWPLMVYEICSTTVEAIEAKINKFTRRWLGVPPGLTDVAMYCRTTKLKLPLKSILEEYKCGKARLFSMLEDSDDLVVKTVQPSIKTGRKWKAVTAVDQAKECLKIKEVIGQIQTDRKGLGS
;
A
#
# COMPACT_ATOMS: atom_id res chain seq x y z
N MET A 1 15.27 -20.70 -21.53
CA MET A 1 14.25 -19.78 -20.98
C MET A 1 13.83 -18.83 -22.08
N LYS A 2 12.68 -19.05 -22.73
CA LYS A 2 12.14 -18.09 -23.70
C LYS A 2 11.67 -16.84 -22.95
N PRO A 3 12.00 -15.62 -23.40
CA PRO A 3 11.51 -14.42 -22.76
C PRO A 3 9.99 -14.39 -22.90
N MET A 4 9.28 -14.25 -21.78
CA MET A 4 7.82 -14.16 -21.72
C MET A 4 7.35 -12.80 -22.27
N GLN A 5 7.57 -12.58 -23.57
CA GLN A 5 6.92 -11.53 -24.35
C GLN A 5 5.57 -12.07 -24.81
N SER A 6 4.61 -12.13 -23.89
CA SER A 6 3.22 -12.44 -24.19
C SER A 6 2.37 -11.25 -23.80
N LEU A 7 1.35 -10.95 -24.62
CA LEU A 7 0.39 -9.86 -24.41
C LEU A 7 -0.13 -9.65 -22.96
N PRO A 8 -0.27 -10.68 -22.10
CA PRO A 8 -0.56 -10.50 -20.67
C PRO A 8 0.34 -9.50 -19.94
N SER A 9 1.64 -9.50 -20.25
CA SER A 9 2.63 -8.70 -19.52
C SER A 9 2.47 -7.20 -19.77
N TYR A 10 2.12 -6.77 -20.99
CA TYR A 10 1.93 -5.34 -21.27
C TYR A 10 0.66 -4.79 -20.61
N LYS A 11 -0.42 -5.59 -20.53
CA LYS A 11 -1.69 -5.16 -19.90
C LYS A 11 -1.49 -4.91 -18.42
N VAL A 12 -0.80 -5.84 -17.75
CA VAL A 12 -0.46 -5.73 -16.34
C VAL A 12 0.52 -4.58 -16.10
N TRP A 13 1.51 -4.39 -16.97
CA TRP A 13 2.41 -3.25 -16.91
C TRP A 13 1.66 -1.91 -17.04
N GLY A 14 0.76 -1.80 -18.03
CA GLY A 14 -0.06 -0.60 -18.23
C GLY A 14 -1.00 -0.32 -17.05
N LEU A 15 -1.60 -1.37 -16.48
CA LEU A 15 -2.35 -1.27 -15.22
C LEU A 15 -1.45 -0.69 -14.12
N GLN A 16 -0.26 -1.26 -13.93
CA GLN A 16 0.62 -0.96 -12.82
C GLN A 16 1.22 0.46 -12.87
N PHE A 17 1.64 0.89 -14.05
CA PHE A 17 2.40 2.14 -14.21
C PHE A 17 1.60 3.29 -14.81
N MET A 18 0.48 3.03 -15.48
CA MET A 18 -0.36 4.11 -16.03
C MET A 18 -1.69 4.23 -15.31
N LEU A 19 -2.43 3.13 -15.14
CA LEU A 19 -3.79 3.21 -14.59
C LEU A 19 -3.78 3.47 -13.09
N ILE A 20 -2.97 2.72 -12.33
CA ILE A 20 -2.92 2.86 -10.87
C ILE A 20 -2.53 4.29 -10.45
N PRO A 21 -1.47 4.93 -10.97
CA PRO A 21 -1.14 6.30 -10.60
C PRO A 21 -2.25 7.32 -10.93
N LYS A 22 -2.91 7.16 -12.09
CA LYS A 22 -4.03 8.02 -12.50
C LYS A 22 -5.25 7.83 -11.61
N LEU A 23 -5.51 6.61 -11.17
CA LEU A 23 -6.60 6.29 -10.24
C LEU A 23 -6.29 6.73 -8.81
N LEU A 24 -5.02 6.68 -8.40
CA LEU A 24 -4.62 7.02 -7.04
C LEU A 24 -4.85 8.51 -6.74
N TRP A 25 -4.63 9.38 -7.73
CA TRP A 25 -4.82 10.83 -7.56
C TRP A 25 -6.24 11.22 -7.09
N PRO A 26 -7.34 10.84 -7.77
CA PRO A 26 -8.68 11.13 -7.27
C PRO A 26 -8.97 10.42 -5.93
N LEU A 27 -8.44 9.21 -5.71
CA LEU A 27 -8.59 8.53 -4.41
C LEU A 27 -7.92 9.30 -3.26
N MET A 28 -6.85 10.03 -3.55
CA MET A 28 -6.11 10.84 -2.60
C MET A 28 -6.79 12.17 -2.31
N VAL A 29 -7.29 12.85 -3.34
CA VAL A 29 -7.92 14.18 -3.24
C VAL A 29 -9.30 14.10 -2.57
N TYR A 30 -10.11 13.08 -2.90
CA TYR A 30 -11.46 12.96 -2.37
C TYR A 30 -11.52 12.20 -1.03
N GLU A 31 -12.58 12.47 -0.25
CA GLU A 31 -12.95 11.75 0.97
C GLU A 31 -13.59 10.39 0.65
N ILE A 32 -12.82 9.48 0.07
CA ILE A 32 -13.31 8.13 -0.29
C ILE A 32 -13.04 7.15 0.85
N CYS A 33 -14.04 6.32 1.18
CA CYS A 33 -13.91 5.27 2.18
C CYS A 33 -13.02 4.11 1.70
N SER A 34 -12.26 3.50 2.63
CA SER A 34 -11.42 2.33 2.31
C SER A 34 -12.20 1.15 1.74
N THR A 35 -13.46 0.96 2.12
CA THR A 35 -14.35 -0.08 1.57
C THR A 35 -14.64 0.08 0.08
N THR A 36 -14.72 1.33 -0.41
CA THR A 36 -14.91 1.61 -1.83
C THR A 36 -13.66 1.25 -2.62
N VAL A 37 -12.48 1.53 -2.05
CA VAL A 37 -11.18 1.18 -2.66
C VAL A 37 -11.02 -0.34 -2.74
N GLU A 38 -11.43 -1.07 -1.71
CA GLU A 38 -11.44 -2.55 -1.71
C GLU A 38 -12.33 -3.12 -2.82
N ALA A 39 -13.51 -2.54 -3.05
CA ALA A 39 -14.39 -2.96 -4.13
C ALA A 39 -13.79 -2.70 -5.52
N ILE A 40 -13.04 -1.60 -5.69
CA ILE A 40 -12.31 -1.29 -6.93
C ILE A 40 -11.18 -2.29 -7.15
N GLU A 41 -10.40 -2.56 -6.11
CA GLU A 41 -9.31 -3.55 -6.15
C GLU A 41 -9.83 -4.95 -6.49
N ALA A 42 -10.93 -5.40 -5.88
CA ALA A 42 -11.55 -6.68 -6.20
C ALA A 42 -11.93 -6.82 -7.69
N LYS A 43 -12.46 -5.74 -8.30
CA LYS A 43 -12.75 -5.70 -9.74
C LYS A 43 -11.47 -5.81 -10.56
N ILE A 44 -10.45 -5.05 -10.21
CA ILE A 44 -9.15 -5.06 -10.89
C ILE A 44 -8.51 -6.44 -10.80
N ASN A 45 -8.56 -7.10 -9.63
CA ASN A 45 -7.97 -8.42 -9.43
C ASN A 45 -8.64 -9.49 -10.24
N LYS A 46 -9.95 -9.39 -10.46
CA LYS A 46 -10.66 -10.27 -11.41
C LYS A 46 -10.11 -10.15 -12.83
N PHE A 47 -9.80 -8.94 -13.30
CA PHE A 47 -9.20 -8.73 -14.62
C PHE A 47 -7.74 -9.16 -14.65
N THR A 48 -6.94 -8.79 -13.65
CA THR A 48 -5.52 -9.12 -13.57
C THR A 48 -5.31 -10.64 -13.52
N ARG A 49 -6.14 -11.39 -12.79
CA ARG A 49 -6.08 -12.86 -12.75
C ARG A 49 -6.40 -13.49 -14.11
N ARG A 50 -7.42 -12.97 -14.82
CA ARG A 50 -7.75 -13.39 -16.18
C ARG A 50 -6.61 -13.11 -17.16
N TRP A 51 -5.92 -11.98 -17.02
CA TRP A 51 -4.79 -11.63 -17.88
C TRP A 51 -3.57 -12.50 -17.58
N LEU A 52 -3.27 -12.76 -16.31
CA LEU A 52 -2.12 -13.57 -15.89
C LEU A 52 -2.35 -15.09 -15.97
N GLY A 53 -3.57 -15.54 -16.25
CA GLY A 53 -3.92 -16.97 -16.25
C GLY A 53 -3.84 -17.62 -14.86
N VAL A 54 -4.00 -16.82 -13.80
CA VAL A 54 -3.89 -17.26 -12.41
C VAL A 54 -5.19 -17.93 -11.95
N PRO A 55 -5.14 -19.07 -11.24
CA PRO A 55 -6.34 -19.74 -10.76
C PRO A 55 -7.16 -18.85 -9.80
N PRO A 56 -8.50 -18.97 -9.81
CA PRO A 56 -9.37 -18.17 -8.95
C PRO A 56 -9.13 -18.42 -7.46
N GLY A 57 -8.60 -19.60 -7.09
CA GLY A 57 -8.28 -19.97 -5.70
C GLY A 57 -7.01 -19.34 -5.12
N LEU A 58 -6.21 -18.61 -5.90
CA LEU A 58 -5.05 -17.90 -5.35
C LEU A 58 -5.53 -16.81 -4.37
N THR A 59 -4.93 -16.69 -3.20
CA THR A 59 -5.29 -15.60 -2.28
C THR A 59 -4.81 -14.26 -2.82
N ASP A 60 -5.55 -13.19 -2.50
CA ASP A 60 -5.15 -11.83 -2.90
C ASP A 60 -3.82 -11.42 -2.27
N VAL A 61 -3.60 -11.84 -1.03
CA VAL A 61 -2.34 -11.68 -0.31
C VAL A 61 -1.18 -12.31 -1.09
N ALA A 62 -1.35 -13.54 -1.62
CA ALA A 62 -0.30 -14.20 -2.40
C ALA A 62 -0.01 -13.51 -3.74
N MET A 63 -0.96 -12.72 -4.26
CA MET A 63 -0.80 -11.98 -5.51
C MET A 63 0.06 -10.72 -5.35
N TYR A 64 0.00 -10.07 -4.19
CA TYR A 64 0.79 -8.86 -3.88
C TYR A 64 2.01 -9.12 -3.01
N CYS A 65 2.17 -10.35 -2.51
CA CYS A 65 3.25 -10.68 -1.60
C CYS A 65 4.64 -10.50 -2.26
N ARG A 66 5.56 -9.83 -1.54
CA ARG A 66 6.96 -9.67 -1.96
C ARG A 66 7.91 -10.70 -1.34
N THR A 67 7.45 -11.45 -0.34
CA THR A 67 8.27 -12.40 0.43
C THR A 67 8.13 -13.85 -0.04
N THR A 68 7.09 -14.17 -0.82
CA THR A 68 6.87 -15.50 -1.39
C THR A 68 7.83 -15.80 -2.54
N LYS A 69 7.98 -17.09 -2.87
CA LYS A 69 8.77 -17.55 -4.02
C LYS A 69 8.25 -16.99 -5.35
N LEU A 70 6.94 -16.79 -5.46
CA LEU A 70 6.29 -16.14 -6.60
C LEU A 70 6.16 -14.63 -6.32
N LYS A 71 7.06 -13.84 -6.88
CA LYS A 71 7.05 -12.38 -6.78
C LYS A 71 6.45 -11.79 -8.05
N LEU A 72 5.19 -11.38 -8.00
CA LEU A 72 4.58 -10.64 -9.09
C LEU A 72 4.89 -9.15 -8.93
N PRO A 73 5.21 -8.40 -10.00
CA PRO A 73 5.44 -6.96 -9.95
C PRO A 73 4.11 -6.20 -9.86
N LEU A 74 3.24 -6.60 -8.93
CA LEU A 74 1.93 -6.02 -8.69
C LEU A 74 1.96 -5.23 -7.39
N LYS A 75 1.30 -4.07 -7.39
CA LYS A 75 1.05 -3.28 -6.18
C LYS A 75 -0.44 -3.32 -5.90
N SER A 76 -0.79 -3.52 -4.63
CA SER A 76 -2.16 -3.40 -4.16
C SER A 76 -2.58 -1.93 -4.21
N ILE A 77 -3.77 -1.66 -4.75
CA ILE A 77 -4.32 -0.30 -4.82
C ILE A 77 -4.72 0.16 -3.42
N LEU A 78 -5.23 -0.76 -2.60
CA LEU A 78 -5.56 -0.48 -1.21
C LEU A 78 -4.31 -0.15 -0.39
N GLU A 79 -3.21 -0.88 -0.60
CA GLU A 79 -1.93 -0.56 0.06
C GLU A 79 -1.42 0.83 -0.35
N GLU A 80 -1.40 1.14 -1.65
CA GLU A 80 -0.97 2.45 -2.15
C GLU A 80 -1.89 3.57 -1.66
N TYR A 81 -3.21 3.34 -1.60
CA TYR A 81 -4.17 4.29 -1.03
C TYR A 81 -3.92 4.53 0.46
N LYS A 82 -3.72 3.48 1.25
CA LYS A 82 -3.43 3.60 2.69
C LYS A 82 -2.11 4.34 2.91
N CYS A 83 -1.07 3.98 2.16
CA CYS A 83 0.22 4.64 2.21
C CYS A 83 0.12 6.11 1.83
N GLY A 84 -0.63 6.43 0.78
CA GLY A 84 -0.89 7.79 0.34
C GLY A 84 -1.61 8.61 1.42
N LYS A 85 -2.72 8.10 1.98
CA LYS A 85 -3.48 8.79 3.03
C LYS A 85 -2.67 8.98 4.31
N ALA A 86 -1.88 7.99 4.70
CA ALA A 86 -0.95 8.11 5.82
C ALA A 86 0.14 9.18 5.56
N ARG A 87 0.71 9.19 4.35
CA ARG A 87 1.67 10.22 3.94
C ARG A 87 1.07 11.62 3.97
N LEU A 88 -0.15 11.77 3.44
CA LEU A 88 -0.86 13.05 3.45
C LEU A 88 -1.14 13.51 4.88
N PHE A 89 -1.46 12.59 5.79
CA PHE A 89 -1.57 12.90 7.22
C PHE A 89 -0.28 13.44 7.81
N SER A 90 0.82 12.71 7.66
CA SER A 90 2.11 13.14 8.18
C SER A 90 2.56 14.48 7.60
N MET A 91 2.33 14.71 6.30
CA MET A 91 2.65 16.00 5.66
C MET A 91 1.85 17.19 6.21
N LEU A 92 0.58 16.97 6.58
CA LEU A 92 -0.26 18.01 7.18
C LEU A 92 0.10 18.24 8.65
N GLU A 93 0.41 17.18 9.37
CA GLU A 93 0.81 17.23 10.78
C GLU A 93 2.16 17.96 10.96
N ASP A 94 3.13 17.64 10.11
CA ASP A 94 4.48 18.20 10.12
C ASP A 94 4.59 19.49 9.27
N SER A 95 3.47 20.13 8.92
CA SER A 95 3.46 21.33 8.08
C SER A 95 3.98 22.57 8.83
N ASP A 96 4.86 23.33 8.18
CA ASP A 96 5.37 24.62 8.69
C ASP A 96 4.34 25.77 8.59
N ASP A 97 3.27 25.60 7.79
CA ASP A 97 2.24 26.60 7.62
C ASP A 97 1.34 26.68 8.87
N LEU A 98 1.36 27.84 9.53
CA LEU A 98 0.59 28.11 10.74
C LEU A 98 -0.91 27.91 10.53
N VAL A 99 -1.44 28.20 9.33
CA VAL A 99 -2.87 28.03 9.04
C VAL A 99 -3.22 26.54 9.00
N VAL A 100 -2.42 25.73 8.30
CA VAL A 100 -2.61 24.28 8.20
C VAL A 100 -2.47 23.64 9.58
N LYS A 101 -1.46 24.05 10.34
CA LYS A 101 -1.20 23.56 11.70
C LYS A 101 -2.31 23.93 12.70
N THR A 102 -2.97 25.05 12.50
CA THR A 102 -4.10 25.48 13.34
C THR A 102 -5.38 24.73 12.97
N VAL A 103 -5.65 24.55 11.68
CA VAL A 103 -6.89 23.92 11.19
C VAL A 103 -6.88 22.39 11.36
N GLN A 104 -5.70 21.74 11.24
CA GLN A 104 -5.53 20.28 11.28
C GLN A 104 -6.62 19.52 10.51
N PRO A 105 -6.66 19.65 9.17
CA PRO A 105 -7.73 19.07 8.38
C PRO A 105 -7.83 17.55 8.59
N SER A 106 -9.02 17.10 8.97
CA SER A 106 -9.28 15.69 9.25
C SER A 106 -9.34 14.88 7.96
N ILE A 107 -8.50 13.86 7.84
CA ILE A 107 -8.50 12.96 6.70
C ILE A 107 -9.55 11.88 6.91
N LYS A 108 -10.65 11.97 6.16
CA LYS A 108 -11.71 10.97 6.21
C LYS A 108 -11.38 9.77 5.32
N THR A 109 -11.25 8.59 5.94
CA THR A 109 -11.00 7.29 5.27
C THR A 109 -12.09 6.26 5.54
N GLY A 110 -13.20 6.68 6.16
CA GLY A 110 -14.33 5.84 6.55
C GLY A 110 -14.17 5.20 7.94
N ARG A 111 -15.04 4.22 8.25
CA ARG A 111 -15.07 3.56 9.58
C ARG A 111 -14.08 2.40 9.72
N LYS A 112 -13.84 1.65 8.64
CA LYS A 112 -13.06 0.40 8.66
C LYS A 112 -11.57 0.61 8.95
N TRP A 113 -11.01 1.73 8.49
CA TRP A 113 -9.61 2.06 8.66
C TRP A 113 -9.43 3.57 8.77
N LYS A 114 -8.57 4.01 9.69
CA LYS A 114 -8.26 5.42 9.93
C LYS A 114 -6.77 5.66 9.71
N ALA A 115 -6.43 6.68 8.91
CA ALA A 115 -5.04 7.04 8.63
C ALA A 115 -4.30 7.48 9.90
N VAL A 116 -4.94 8.32 10.73
CA VAL A 116 -4.39 8.85 11.98
C VAL A 116 -3.90 7.72 12.90
N THR A 117 -4.78 6.78 13.24
CA THR A 117 -4.43 5.66 14.14
C THR A 117 -3.33 4.77 13.57
N ALA A 118 -3.30 4.61 12.24
CA ALA A 118 -2.26 3.82 11.59
C ALA A 118 -0.89 4.50 11.64
N VAL A 119 -0.86 5.84 11.52
CA VAL A 119 0.37 6.63 11.65
C VAL A 119 0.84 6.66 13.10
N ASP A 120 -0.07 6.86 14.06
CA ASP A 120 0.26 6.85 15.49
C ASP A 120 0.86 5.51 15.92
N GLN A 121 0.22 4.40 15.54
CA GLN A 121 0.74 3.06 15.79
C GLN A 121 2.11 2.86 15.14
N ALA A 122 2.32 3.37 13.92
CA ALA A 122 3.64 3.31 13.27
C ALA A 122 4.70 4.12 14.02
N LYS A 123 4.36 5.32 14.52
CA LYS A 123 5.25 6.14 15.36
C LYS A 123 5.59 5.43 16.67
N GLU A 124 4.63 4.80 17.32
CA GLU A 124 4.85 3.99 18.53
C GLU A 124 5.78 2.80 18.25
N CYS A 125 5.55 2.06 17.17
CA CYS A 125 6.45 0.98 16.76
C CYS A 125 7.88 1.46 16.50
N LEU A 126 8.06 2.65 15.93
CA LEU A 126 9.38 3.25 15.73
C LEU A 126 10.05 3.59 17.07
N LYS A 127 9.32 4.19 18.02
CA LYS A 127 9.83 4.46 19.38
C LYS A 127 10.23 3.16 20.09
N ILE A 128 9.40 2.12 20.02
CA ILE A 128 9.70 0.81 20.60
C ILE A 128 10.97 0.24 19.97
N LYS A 129 11.11 0.33 18.64
CA LYS A 129 12.31 -0.14 17.93
C LYS A 129 13.57 0.63 18.35
N GLU A 130 13.45 1.93 18.59
CA GLU A 130 14.54 2.76 19.09
C GLU A 130 14.95 2.36 20.51
N VAL A 131 13.98 2.13 21.40
CA VAL A 131 14.21 1.69 22.80
C VAL A 131 14.87 0.30 22.85
N ILE A 132 14.40 -0.64 22.02
CA ILE A 132 14.95 -2.00 21.98
C ILE A 132 16.35 -2.02 21.34
N GLY A 133 16.68 -1.06 20.48
CA GLY A 133 17.96 -0.99 19.78
C GLY A 133 18.15 -2.12 18.75
N GLN A 134 19.40 -2.52 18.51
CA GLN A 134 19.71 -3.63 17.59
C GLN A 134 19.42 -4.97 18.28
N ILE A 135 18.36 -5.64 17.84
CA ILE A 135 18.07 -7.02 18.25
C ILE A 135 18.96 -8.01 17.49
N GLN A 136 19.33 -9.10 18.15
CA GLN A 136 19.97 -10.23 17.50
C GLN A 136 19.06 -10.79 16.41
N THR A 137 19.44 -10.59 15.14
CA THR A 137 18.70 -11.14 13.99
C THR A 137 19.09 -12.59 13.67
N ASP A 138 20.18 -13.08 14.26
CA ASP A 138 20.72 -14.44 14.04
C ASP A 138 21.07 -15.11 15.38
N ARG A 139 21.14 -16.45 15.38
CA ARG A 139 21.54 -17.29 16.52
C ARG A 139 23.03 -17.19 16.86
N LYS A 140 23.79 -16.34 16.18
CA LYS A 140 25.26 -16.26 16.29
C LYS A 140 25.80 -15.45 17.47
N GLY A 141 24.95 -14.95 18.37
CA GLY A 141 25.39 -14.17 19.54
C GLY A 141 25.63 -12.69 19.25
N LEU A 142 25.93 -11.93 20.31
CA LEU A 142 26.36 -10.52 20.24
C LEU A 142 27.82 -10.45 19.80
N GLY A 143 28.07 -9.92 18.60
CA GLY A 143 29.40 -9.61 18.09
C GLY A 143 29.95 -10.63 17.09
N SER A 144 30.45 -10.12 15.96
CA SER A 144 31.66 -10.69 15.36
C SER A 144 32.87 -10.15 16.10
#